data_AF-A0A938HKU0-F1
#
_entry.id   AF-A0A938HKU0-F1
#
_cell.length_a   1.000
_cell.length_b   1.000
_cell.length_c   1.000
_cell.angle_alpha   90.00
_cell.angle_beta   90.00
_cell.angle_gamma   90.00
#
_symmetry.space_group_name_H-M   'P 1'
#
loop_
_entity.id
_entity.type
_entity.pdbx_description
1 polymer ?
#
loop_
_entity_poly.entity_id
_entity_poly.type
_entity_poly.pdbx_seq_one_letter_code
_entity_poly.pdbx_strand_id
1 'polypeptide(L)'
;MATRAAFVAQKSAIDYCRGKTGLFSRILFEEKEFQDALAVCRWESFAATLADLLLMTEGYLRSETRAFADETVCRRAGETLGRFYPEILASYPVPAHRATQGWADVESAFTIRFAAAMAAPPRPARDIADHSARRMFETLPIHADMRQLDEEIVHGAVRFRLIAAHQELMRRARIAELIKSLAAP
;
A
#
# COMPACT_ATOMS: atom_id res chain seq x y z
N MET A 1 -7.68 -6.95 -2.78
CA MET A 1 -6.48 -6.11 -2.51
C MET A 1 -6.48 -5.54 -1.10
N ALA A 2 -7.58 -4.91 -0.66
CA ALA A 2 -7.72 -4.32 0.68
C ALA A 2 -7.18 -5.21 1.82
N THR A 3 -7.60 -6.48 1.89
CA THR A 3 -7.13 -7.43 2.92
C THR A 3 -5.60 -7.63 2.92
N ARG A 4 -4.96 -7.64 1.75
CA ARG A 4 -3.51 -7.79 1.63
C ARG A 4 -2.78 -6.51 2.01
N ALA A 5 -3.28 -5.35 1.58
CA ALA A 5 -2.75 -4.06 2.00
C ALA A 5 -2.82 -3.89 3.52
N ALA A 6 -3.97 -4.22 4.12
CA ALA A 6 -4.19 -4.18 5.55
C ALA A 6 -3.26 -5.14 6.28
N PHE A 7 -3.09 -6.37 5.80
CA PHE A 7 -2.15 -7.33 6.40
C PHE A 7 -0.71 -6.80 6.42
N VAL A 8 -0.22 -6.27 5.30
CA VAL A 8 1.15 -5.74 5.21
C VAL A 8 1.33 -4.56 6.17
N ALA A 9 0.41 -3.58 6.15
CA ALA A 9 0.45 -2.41 7.01
C ALA A 9 0.44 -2.78 8.50
N GLN A 10 -0.48 -3.65 8.91
CA GLN A 10 -0.62 -4.06 10.30
C GLN A 10 0.57 -4.89 10.76
N LYS A 11 0.96 -5.90 9.97
CA LYS A 11 2.01 -6.83 10.37
C LYS A 11 3.37 -6.15 10.45
N SER A 12 3.73 -5.31 9.48
CA SER A 12 5.01 -4.60 9.51
C SER A 12 5.09 -3.63 10.68
N ALA A 13 4.03 -2.85 10.96
CA ALA A 13 4.01 -1.91 12.08
C ALA A 13 4.10 -2.64 13.43
N ILE A 14 3.30 -3.69 13.64
CA ILE A 14 3.27 -4.44 14.91
C ILE A 14 4.59 -5.19 15.13
N ASP A 15 5.09 -5.88 14.11
CA ASP A 15 6.33 -6.66 14.22
C ASP A 15 7.51 -5.72 14.51
N TYR A 16 7.59 -4.56 13.84
CA TYR A 16 8.62 -3.56 14.14
C TYR A 16 8.52 -3.05 15.58
N CYS A 17 7.33 -2.59 16.01
CA CYS A 17 7.18 -2.02 17.35
C CYS A 17 7.55 -3.04 18.43
N ARG A 18 7.11 -4.30 18.29
CA ARG A 18 7.48 -5.39 19.22
C ARG A 18 8.98 -5.65 19.22
N GLY A 19 9.59 -5.72 18.04
CA GLY A 19 11.04 -5.90 17.91
C GLY A 19 11.82 -4.76 18.56
N LYS A 20 11.35 -3.52 18.39
CA LYS A 20 12.01 -2.33 18.90
C LYS A 20 11.93 -2.20 20.42
N THR A 21 10.79 -2.57 21.01
CA THR A 21 10.52 -2.35 22.44
C THR A 21 10.83 -3.58 23.28
N GLY A 22 11.04 -4.73 22.66
CA GLY A 22 11.47 -5.97 23.30
C GLY A 22 10.55 -6.38 24.46
N LEU A 23 11.14 -6.57 25.64
CA LEU A 23 10.44 -6.99 26.85
C LEU A 23 9.33 -6.02 27.29
N PHE A 24 9.44 -4.73 26.93
CA PHE A 24 8.44 -3.71 27.27
C PHE A 24 7.27 -3.66 26.27
N SER A 25 7.29 -4.48 25.22
CA SER A 25 6.23 -4.50 24.20
C SER A 25 4.85 -4.73 24.77
N ARG A 26 4.70 -5.59 25.79
CA ARG A 26 3.39 -5.84 26.39
C ARG A 26 2.83 -4.58 27.05
N ILE A 27 3.62 -3.95 27.92
CA ILE A 27 3.22 -2.75 28.69
C ILE A 27 2.92 -1.62 27.71
N LEU A 28 3.82 -1.37 26.75
CA LEU A 28 3.61 -0.29 25.78
C LEU A 28 2.34 -0.46 24.95
N PHE A 29 1.97 -1.71 24.60
CA PHE A 29 0.73 -1.97 23.87
C PHE A 29 -0.53 -1.87 24.76
N GLU A 30 -0.41 -1.75 26.08
CA GLU A 30 -1.52 -1.45 26.98
C GLU A 30 -1.74 0.07 27.11
N GLU A 31 -0.74 0.89 26.79
CA GLU A 31 -0.81 2.36 26.85
C GLU A 31 -1.71 2.94 25.73
N LYS A 32 -2.65 3.80 26.13
CA LYS A 32 -3.64 4.38 25.22
C LYS A 32 -2.99 5.26 24.15
N GLU A 33 -2.05 6.10 24.53
CA GLU A 33 -1.36 7.03 23.64
C GLU A 33 -0.59 6.28 22.55
N PHE A 34 0.04 5.16 22.92
CA PHE A 34 0.71 4.30 21.96
C PHE A 34 -0.28 3.63 21.02
N GLN A 35 -1.42 3.13 21.53
CA GLN A 35 -2.47 2.53 20.69
C GLN A 35 -3.06 3.54 19.69
N ASP A 36 -3.31 4.77 20.13
CA ASP A 36 -3.82 5.84 19.27
C ASP A 36 -2.80 6.18 18.16
N ALA A 37 -1.52 6.34 18.50
CA ALA A 37 -0.46 6.58 17.53
C ALA A 37 -0.23 5.38 16.58
N LEU A 38 -0.30 4.16 17.09
CA LEU A 38 -0.22 2.94 16.28
C LEU A 38 -1.42 2.85 15.31
N ALA A 39 -2.61 3.28 15.71
CA ALA A 39 -3.76 3.34 14.82
C ALA A 39 -3.50 4.29 13.65
N VAL A 40 -2.92 5.48 13.90
CA VAL A 40 -2.48 6.40 12.84
C VAL A 40 -1.51 5.70 11.89
N CYS A 41 -0.43 5.11 12.43
CA CYS A 41 0.56 4.39 11.63
C CYS A 41 -0.07 3.33 10.73
N ARG A 42 -0.98 2.52 11.27
CA ARG A 42 -1.64 1.43 10.53
C ARG A 42 -2.52 1.96 9.40
N TRP A 43 -3.27 3.03 9.62
CA TRP A 43 -4.13 3.64 8.61
C TRP A 43 -3.34 4.33 7.50
N GLU A 44 -2.32 5.11 7.86
CA GLU A 44 -1.44 5.77 6.89
C GLU A 44 -0.68 4.75 6.04
N SER A 45 -0.14 3.72 6.70
CA SER A 45 0.54 2.62 6.02
C SER A 45 -0.42 1.83 5.14
N PHE A 46 -1.67 1.61 5.56
CA PHE A 46 -2.68 0.92 4.76
C PHE A 46 -2.95 1.67 3.45
N ALA A 47 -3.22 2.98 3.54
CA ALA A 47 -3.47 3.80 2.37
C ALA A 47 -2.27 3.81 1.39
N ALA A 48 -1.05 3.92 1.90
CA ALA A 48 0.15 3.89 1.07
C ALA A 48 0.44 2.50 0.46
N THR A 49 0.20 1.43 1.23
CA THR A 49 0.39 0.05 0.77
C THR A 49 -0.64 -0.32 -0.29
N LEU A 50 -1.88 0.13 -0.14
CA LEU A 50 -2.93 -0.08 -1.14
C LEU A 50 -2.57 0.61 -2.47
N ALA A 51 -2.08 1.85 -2.39
CA ALA A 51 -1.60 2.58 -3.56
C ALA A 51 -0.49 1.79 -4.28
N ASP A 52 0.52 1.34 -3.54
CA ASP A 52 1.63 0.57 -4.12
C ASP A 52 1.16 -0.75 -4.74
N LEU A 53 0.23 -1.48 -4.11
CA LEU A 53 -0.34 -2.71 -4.68
C LEU A 53 -1.07 -2.46 -6.01
N LEU A 54 -1.80 -1.35 -6.11
CA LEU A 54 -2.49 -0.99 -7.35
C LEU A 54 -1.50 -0.62 -8.45
N LEU A 55 -0.44 0.13 -8.14
CA LEU A 55 0.63 0.45 -9.10
C LEU A 55 1.37 -0.82 -9.56
N MET A 56 1.70 -1.72 -8.63
CA MET A 56 2.35 -2.99 -8.96
C MET A 56 1.47 -3.85 -9.86
N THR A 57 0.16 -3.89 -9.56
CA THR A 57 -0.80 -4.65 -10.35
C THR A 57 -1.01 -4.04 -11.72
N GLU A 58 -1.10 -2.71 -11.83
CA GLU A 58 -1.14 -2.00 -13.12
C GLU A 58 0.07 -2.38 -13.97
N GLY A 59 1.28 -2.26 -13.41
CA GLY A 59 2.51 -2.57 -14.12
C GLY A 59 2.59 -4.03 -14.57
N TYR A 60 2.14 -4.96 -13.73
CA TYR A 60 2.07 -6.38 -14.04
C TYR A 60 1.05 -6.67 -15.14
N LEU A 61 -0.19 -6.19 -15.00
CA LEU A 61 -1.22 -6.38 -16.01
C LEU A 61 -0.82 -5.75 -17.34
N ARG A 62 -0.13 -4.60 -17.31
CA ARG A 62 0.41 -3.96 -18.52
C ARG A 62 1.52 -4.77 -19.18
N SER A 63 2.42 -5.39 -18.42
CA SER A 63 3.43 -6.29 -19.00
C SER A 63 2.80 -7.54 -19.61
N GLU A 64 1.76 -8.10 -18.97
CA GLU A 64 1.02 -9.25 -19.50
C GLU A 64 0.14 -8.87 -20.71
N THR A 65 -0.39 -7.64 -20.75
CA THR A 65 -1.23 -7.15 -21.85
C THR A 65 -0.49 -6.64 -23.06
N ARG A 66 0.80 -6.32 -22.95
CA ARG A 66 1.66 -6.13 -24.13
C ARG A 66 1.71 -7.38 -25.01
N ALA A 67 1.37 -8.56 -24.49
CA ALA A 67 1.13 -9.76 -25.30
C ALA A 67 -0.15 -9.71 -26.15
N PHE A 68 -1.09 -8.79 -25.86
CA PHE A 68 -2.40 -8.65 -26.53
C PHE A 68 -2.51 -7.45 -27.49
N ALA A 69 -1.48 -6.61 -27.63
CA ALA A 69 -1.35 -5.54 -28.65
C ALA A 69 -2.50 -4.51 -28.78
N ASP A 70 -3.40 -4.35 -27.78
CA ASP A 70 -4.47 -3.35 -27.78
C ASP A 70 -4.26 -2.31 -26.66
N GLU A 71 -3.71 -1.15 -27.03
CA GLU A 71 -3.46 -0.03 -26.12
C GLU A 71 -4.73 0.51 -25.47
N THR A 72 -5.88 0.41 -26.14
CA THR A 72 -7.17 0.87 -25.61
C THR A 72 -7.68 -0.05 -24.50
N VAL A 73 -7.46 -1.36 -24.62
CA VAL A 73 -7.74 -2.33 -23.56
C VAL A 73 -6.84 -2.09 -22.35
N CYS A 74 -5.53 -1.92 -22.57
CA CYS A 74 -4.57 -1.61 -21.51
C CYS A 74 -4.95 -0.34 -20.73
N ARG A 75 -5.25 0.74 -21.47
CA ARG A 75 -5.62 2.03 -20.87
C ARG A 75 -6.90 1.91 -20.04
N ARG A 76 -7.96 1.30 -20.58
CA ARG A 76 -9.22 1.10 -19.85
C ARG A 76 -9.04 0.26 -18.59
N ALA A 77 -8.30 -0.85 -18.69
CA ALA A 77 -8.04 -1.69 -17.53
C ALA A 77 -7.28 -0.93 -16.43
N GLY A 78 -6.28 -0.12 -16.80
CA GLY A 78 -5.57 0.76 -15.87
C GLY A 78 -6.49 1.81 -15.23
N GLU A 79 -7.29 2.51 -16.02
CA GLU A 79 -8.26 3.51 -15.52
C GLU A 79 -9.26 2.89 -14.53
N THR A 80 -9.81 1.72 -14.84
CA THR A 80 -10.71 0.98 -13.95
C THR A 80 -10.00 0.57 -12.67
N LEU A 81 -8.77 0.05 -12.77
CA LEU A 81 -7.97 -0.34 -11.60
C LEU A 81 -7.69 0.86 -10.68
N GLY A 82 -7.42 2.03 -11.24
CA GLY A 82 -7.20 3.26 -10.48
C GLY A 82 -8.41 3.68 -9.64
N ARG A 83 -9.64 3.41 -10.10
CA ARG A 83 -10.88 3.73 -9.36
C ARG A 83 -11.03 2.93 -8.07
N PHE A 84 -10.44 1.74 -7.99
CA PHE A 84 -10.50 0.94 -6.77
C PHE A 84 -9.79 1.59 -5.58
N TYR A 85 -8.87 2.54 -5.78
CA TYR A 85 -8.20 3.20 -4.66
C TYR A 85 -9.19 3.98 -3.77
N PRO A 86 -9.87 5.04 -4.28
CA PRO A 86 -10.86 5.77 -3.49
C PRO A 86 -12.05 4.89 -3.07
N GLU A 87 -12.50 3.95 -3.92
CA GLU A 87 -13.59 3.04 -3.57
C GLU A 87 -13.26 2.14 -2.37
N ILE A 88 -12.04 1.59 -2.33
CA ILE A 88 -11.60 0.77 -1.20
C ILE A 88 -11.42 1.64 0.05
N LEU A 89 -10.83 2.83 -0.05
CA LEU A 89 -10.71 3.73 1.11
C LEU A 89 -12.07 4.12 1.68
N ALA A 90 -13.04 4.45 0.81
CA ALA A 90 -14.40 4.80 1.20
C ALA A 90 -15.21 3.62 1.77
N SER A 91 -14.80 2.38 1.51
CA SER A 91 -15.42 1.18 2.11
C SER A 91 -15.14 0.99 3.60
N TYR A 92 -14.20 1.77 4.16
CA TYR A 92 -13.86 1.76 5.58
C TYR A 92 -14.32 3.06 6.27
N PRO A 93 -14.60 3.01 7.59
CA PRO A 93 -14.81 4.21 8.37
C PRO A 93 -13.59 5.15 8.29
N VAL A 94 -13.84 6.45 8.20
CA VAL A 94 -12.78 7.47 8.27
C VAL A 94 -12.14 7.40 9.67
N PRO A 95 -10.82 7.21 9.79
CA PRO A 95 -10.17 7.11 11.09
C PRO A 95 -10.14 8.45 11.81
N ALA A 96 -10.08 8.42 13.14
CA ALA A 96 -10.23 9.61 13.99
C ALA A 96 -9.25 10.74 13.63
N HIS A 97 -7.99 10.43 13.33
CA HIS A 97 -6.97 11.41 12.93
C HIS A 97 -7.22 12.05 11.55
N ARG A 98 -8.19 11.54 10.79
CA ARG A 98 -8.63 12.06 9.49
C ARG A 98 -10.07 12.54 9.49
N ALA A 99 -10.73 12.69 10.65
CA ALA A 99 -12.15 13.02 10.72
C ALA A 99 -12.55 14.30 9.96
N THR A 100 -11.65 15.29 9.86
CA THR A 100 -11.90 16.57 9.18
C THR A 100 -11.56 16.56 7.69
N GLN A 101 -10.42 15.99 7.31
CA GLN A 101 -9.90 16.04 5.94
C GLN A 101 -10.20 14.80 5.10
N GLY A 102 -10.59 13.69 5.74
CA GLY A 102 -10.78 12.40 5.10
C GLY A 102 -9.50 11.91 4.41
N TRP A 103 -9.67 11.40 3.18
CA TRP A 103 -8.61 10.85 2.34
C TRP A 103 -8.29 11.70 1.10
N ALA A 104 -8.85 12.91 1.00
CA ALA A 104 -8.76 13.71 -0.22
C ALA A 104 -7.31 14.04 -0.64
N ASP A 105 -6.43 14.27 0.33
CA ASP A 105 -5.00 14.52 0.12
C ASP A 105 -4.28 13.30 -0.47
N VAL A 106 -4.51 12.11 0.10
CA VAL A 106 -3.88 10.87 -0.35
C VAL A 106 -4.48 10.37 -1.66
N GLU A 107 -5.78 10.58 -1.88
CA GLU A 107 -6.45 10.27 -3.14
C GLU A 107 -5.89 11.14 -4.27
N SER A 108 -5.75 12.44 -4.03
CA SER A 108 -5.15 13.37 -5.00
C SER A 108 -3.70 12.98 -5.33
N ALA A 109 -2.89 12.67 -4.31
CA ALA A 109 -1.53 12.21 -4.50
C ALA A 109 -1.45 10.88 -5.27
N PHE A 110 -2.35 9.94 -4.97
CA PHE A 110 -2.47 8.68 -5.69
C PHE A 110 -2.84 8.90 -7.16
N THR A 111 -3.85 9.73 -7.46
CA THR A 111 -4.27 10.00 -8.84
C THR A 111 -3.12 10.52 -9.68
N ILE A 112 -2.35 11.49 -9.18
CA ILE A 112 -1.17 12.04 -9.86
C ILE A 112 -0.12 10.94 -10.09
N ARG A 113 0.22 10.19 -9.04
CA ARG A 113 1.25 9.15 -9.09
C ARG A 113 0.86 7.98 -10.00
N PHE A 114 -0.42 7.58 -9.99
CA PHE A 114 -0.94 6.48 -10.79
C PHE A 114 -1.00 6.86 -12.28
N ALA A 115 -1.47 8.07 -12.61
CA ALA A 115 -1.44 8.58 -13.98
C ALA A 115 -0.01 8.65 -14.53
N ALA A 116 0.95 9.13 -13.74
CA ALA A 116 2.37 9.15 -14.11
C ALA A 116 2.92 7.72 -14.33
N ALA A 117 2.52 6.75 -13.50
CA ALA A 117 2.93 5.35 -13.65
C ALA A 117 2.38 4.71 -14.93
N MET A 118 1.12 5.01 -15.29
CA MET A 118 0.51 4.55 -16.55
C MET A 118 1.21 5.12 -17.79
N ALA A 119 1.68 6.37 -17.71
CA ALA A 119 2.38 7.05 -18.81
C ALA A 119 3.86 6.63 -18.96
N ALA A 120 4.43 5.93 -17.98
CA ALA A 120 5.84 5.51 -17.96
C ALA A 120 5.98 3.97 -18.09
N PRO A 121 7.16 3.44 -18.46
CA PRO A 121 7.41 1.99 -18.38
C PRO A 121 7.13 1.43 -16.97
N PRO A 122 6.63 0.17 -16.84
CA PRO A 122 6.41 -0.44 -15.54
C PRO A 122 7.69 -0.43 -14.69
N ARG A 123 7.57 0.03 -13.45
CA ARG A 123 8.69 0.07 -12.50
C ARG A 123 8.85 -1.25 -11.77
N PRO A 124 10.08 -1.64 -11.37
CA PRO A 124 10.28 -2.77 -10.47
C PRO A 124 9.47 -2.63 -9.18
N ALA A 125 8.85 -3.73 -8.76
CA ALA A 125 8.09 -3.85 -7.52
C ALA A 125 8.79 -3.27 -6.29
N ARG A 126 10.10 -3.50 -6.17
CA ARG A 126 10.91 -3.01 -5.05
C ARG A 126 10.96 -1.47 -4.99
N ASP A 127 10.98 -0.80 -6.15
CA ASP A 127 11.08 0.66 -6.23
C ASP A 127 9.73 1.33 -5.98
N ILE A 128 8.62 0.60 -6.21
CA ILE A 128 7.26 1.06 -5.91
C ILE A 128 7.03 1.01 -4.39
N ALA A 129 7.47 -0.07 -3.75
CA ALA A 129 7.28 -0.34 -2.33
C ALA A 129 7.96 0.67 -1.38
N ASP A 130 8.91 1.47 -1.88
CA ASP A 130 9.59 2.51 -1.12
C ASP A 130 8.63 3.56 -0.56
N HIS A 131 7.54 3.83 -1.28
CA HIS A 131 6.54 4.79 -0.86
C HIS A 131 5.81 4.33 0.41
N SER A 132 5.26 3.12 0.44
CA SER A 132 4.61 2.58 1.64
C SER A 132 5.57 2.33 2.79
N ALA A 133 6.80 1.89 2.49
CA ALA A 133 7.87 1.75 3.48
C ALA A 133 8.18 3.07 4.20
N ARG A 134 8.40 4.13 3.42
CA ARG A 134 8.66 5.47 3.96
C ARG A 134 7.46 5.99 4.74
N ARG A 135 6.23 5.84 4.21
CA ARG A 135 5.03 6.30 4.93
C ARG A 135 4.85 5.60 6.28
N MET A 136 5.14 4.31 6.34
CA MET A 136 5.17 3.58 7.59
C MET A 136 6.25 4.14 8.51
N PHE A 137 7.49 4.25 8.02
CA PHE A 137 8.60 4.73 8.84
C PHE A 137 8.34 6.10 9.45
N GLU A 138 7.80 7.06 8.68
CA GLU A 138 7.44 8.40 9.15
C GLU A 138 6.40 8.37 10.28
N THR A 139 5.47 7.42 10.25
CA THR A 139 4.30 7.35 11.13
C THR A 139 4.43 6.36 12.29
N LEU A 140 5.54 5.61 12.40
CA LEU A 140 5.74 4.68 13.53
C LEU A 140 5.58 5.39 14.88
N PRO A 141 4.90 4.74 15.86
CA PRO A 141 4.70 5.27 17.21
C PRO A 141 5.93 5.05 18.10
N ILE A 142 7.13 5.30 17.56
CA ILE A 142 8.41 5.19 18.27
C ILE A 142 9.14 6.51 18.08
N HIS A 143 9.69 7.05 19.18
CA HIS A 143 10.41 8.32 19.15
C HIS A 143 11.51 8.33 18.08
N ALA A 144 11.67 9.44 17.36
CA ALA A 144 12.59 9.54 16.22
C ALA A 144 14.02 9.11 16.58
N ASP A 145 14.53 9.55 17.73
CA ASP A 145 15.87 9.21 18.23
C ASP A 145 16.08 7.71 18.43
N MET A 146 15.01 6.98 18.75
CA MET A 146 15.06 5.54 18.92
C MET A 146 15.09 4.83 17.57
N ARG A 147 14.37 5.32 16.55
CA ARG A 147 14.20 4.63 15.25
C ARG A 147 15.14 5.13 14.14
N GLN A 148 15.95 6.15 14.37
CA GLN A 148 16.75 6.82 13.33
C GLN A 148 17.68 5.88 12.53
N LEU A 149 18.18 4.80 13.14
CA LEU A 149 19.06 3.82 12.47
C LEU A 149 18.29 2.65 11.85
N ASP A 150 16.96 2.63 11.96
CA ASP A 150 16.13 1.48 11.60
C ASP A 150 15.40 1.66 10.25
N GLU A 151 15.60 2.76 9.52
CA GLU A 151 14.86 3.07 8.30
C GLU A 151 14.96 1.92 7.27
N GLU A 152 16.18 1.45 7.00
CA GLU A 152 16.39 0.33 6.07
C GLU A 152 15.78 -1.00 6.56
N ILE A 153 15.72 -1.22 7.87
CA ILE A 153 15.07 -2.41 8.46
C ILE A 153 13.56 -2.36 8.19
N VAL A 154 12.94 -1.19 8.41
CA VAL A 154 11.51 -0.97 8.15
C VAL A 154 11.21 -1.06 6.67
N HIS A 155 12.06 -0.47 5.82
CA HIS A 155 11.95 -0.55 4.38
C HIS A 155 12.03 -1.99 3.88
N GLY A 156 13.04 -2.74 4.30
CA GLY A 156 13.17 -4.16 3.97
C GLY A 156 11.95 -4.98 4.39
N ALA A 157 11.45 -4.76 5.61
CA ALA A 157 10.29 -5.45 6.16
C ALA A 157 9.00 -5.19 5.36
N VAL A 158 8.75 -3.94 4.96
CA VAL A 158 7.57 -3.56 4.16
C VAL A 158 7.72 -4.07 2.72
N ARG A 159 8.85 -3.79 2.07
CA ARG A 159 9.15 -4.26 0.70
C ARG A 159 8.94 -5.76 0.56
N PHE A 160 9.53 -6.55 1.46
CA PHE A 160 9.43 -8.00 1.43
C PHE A 160 7.97 -8.49 1.51
N ARG A 161 7.21 -8.00 2.49
CA ARG A 161 5.81 -8.41 2.67
C ARG A 161 4.92 -7.94 1.53
N LEU A 162 5.17 -6.75 0.99
CA LEU A 162 4.40 -6.18 -0.10
C LEU A 162 4.62 -6.95 -1.42
N ILE A 163 5.87 -7.27 -1.74
CA ILE A 163 6.23 -8.09 -2.90
C ILE A 163 5.59 -9.47 -2.78
N ALA A 164 5.72 -10.12 -1.62
CA ALA A 164 5.10 -11.43 -1.39
C ALA A 164 3.57 -11.37 -1.52
N ALA A 165 2.93 -10.33 -0.98
CA ALA A 165 1.49 -10.13 -1.10
C ALA A 165 1.04 -9.94 -2.55
N HIS A 166 1.79 -9.17 -3.34
CA HIS A 166 1.52 -8.96 -4.76
C HIS A 166 1.70 -10.24 -5.59
N GLN A 167 2.80 -10.97 -5.37
CA GLN A 167 3.05 -12.26 -6.04
C GLN A 167 1.92 -13.25 -5.77
N GLU A 168 1.45 -13.33 -4.53
CA GLU A 168 0.34 -14.21 -4.17
C GLU A 168 -0.99 -13.77 -4.79
N LEU A 169 -1.24 -12.47 -4.94
CA LEU A 169 -2.40 -11.96 -5.66
C LEU A 169 -2.35 -12.35 -7.14
N MET A 170 -1.22 -12.13 -7.81
CA MET A 170 -1.07 -12.42 -9.24
C MET A 170 -1.11 -13.93 -9.52
N ARG A 171 -0.51 -14.75 -8.64
CA ARG A 171 -0.55 -16.22 -8.75
C ARG A 171 -1.97 -16.79 -8.69
N ARG A 172 -2.88 -16.15 -7.94
CA ARG A 172 -4.28 -16.56 -7.82
C ARG A 172 -5.19 -15.93 -8.87
N ALA A 173 -4.76 -14.84 -9.48
CA ALA A 173 -5.55 -14.11 -10.44
C ALA A 173 -5.63 -14.87 -11.77
N ARG A 174 -6.84 -14.99 -12.32
CA ARG A 174 -7.03 -15.41 -13.71
C ARG A 174 -6.79 -14.20 -14.60
N ILE A 175 -5.52 -13.94 -14.91
CA ILE A 175 -5.05 -12.68 -15.52
C ILE A 175 -5.85 -12.30 -16.76
N ALA A 176 -6.08 -13.23 -17.69
CA ALA A 176 -6.85 -12.97 -18.90
C ALA A 176 -8.32 -12.58 -18.62
N GLU A 177 -8.97 -13.22 -17.64
CA GLU A 177 -10.35 -12.88 -17.25
C GLU A 177 -10.40 -11.53 -16.53
N LEU A 178 -9.41 -11.26 -15.67
CA LEU A 178 -9.30 -10.00 -14.94
C LEU A 178 -9.12 -8.82 -15.91
N ILE A 179 -8.23 -8.94 -16.91
CA ILE A 179 -8.05 -7.90 -17.93
C ILE A 179 -9.36 -7.63 -18.68
N LYS A 180 -10.06 -8.68 -19.12
CA LYS A 180 -11.35 -8.54 -19.81
C LYS A 180 -12.39 -7.84 -18.93
N SER A 181 -12.47 -8.19 -17.65
CA SER A 181 -13.38 -7.57 -16.71
C SER A 181 -13.06 -6.09 -16.46
N LEU A 182 -11.77 -5.73 -16.38
CA LEU A 182 -11.34 -4.35 -16.13
C LEU A 182 -11.49 -3.46 -17.37
N ALA A 183 -11.40 -4.03 -18.57
CA ALA A 183 -11.50 -3.30 -19.83
C ALA A 183 -12.92 -3.28 -20.43
N ALA A 184 -13.89 -3.92 -19.76
CA ALA A 184 -15.28 -3.87 -20.16
C ALA A 184 -15.81 -2.42 -20.14
N PRO A 185 -16.67 -2.03 -21.10
CA PRO A 185 -17.23 -0.68 -21.19
C PRO A 185 -18.16 -0.35 -20.02
#